data_AF-A0A4Q4Z2H8-F1
#
_entry.id   AF-A0A4Q4Z2H8-F1
#
_cell.length_a   1.000
_cell.length_b   1.000
_cell.length_c   1.000
_cell.angle_alpha   90.00
_cell.angle_beta   90.00
_cell.angle_gamma   90.00
#
_symmetry.space_group_name_H-M   'P 1'
#
loop_
_entity.id
_entity.type
_entity.pdbx_description
1 polymer ?
#
loop_
_entity_poly.entity_id
_entity_poly.type
_entity_poly.pdbx_seq_one_letter_code
_entity_poly.pdbx_strand_id
1 'polypeptide(L)'
;MVRAPPAVQDRGQVITTPAGEIKYRCTIQKPDGRPCGTEISNTKGSISSHRKVHNPNSTYSQEAVKFQQPLVCQELMGDGTLCGSSLTSKNNMLRHYGSQHGHTGQKQKVFAKYGV
;
A
#
# COMPACT_ATOMS: atom_id res chain seq x y z
N MET A 1 -0.95 -33.66 11.14
CA MET A 1 -1.15 -32.50 12.02
C MET A 1 -2.00 -31.48 11.27
N VAL A 2 -3.25 -31.27 11.70
CA VAL A 2 -4.17 -30.30 11.07
C VAL A 2 -3.66 -28.91 11.39
N ARG A 3 -3.08 -28.24 10.40
CA ARG A 3 -2.53 -26.88 10.54
C ARG A 3 -3.69 -25.94 10.82
N ALA A 4 -3.69 -25.31 12.00
CA ALA A 4 -4.72 -24.37 12.44
C ALA A 4 -5.01 -23.32 11.35
N PRO A 5 -6.29 -22.97 11.11
CA PRO A 5 -6.63 -22.03 10.05
C PRO A 5 -5.96 -20.68 10.36
N PRO A 6 -5.24 -20.06 9.42
CA PRO A 6 -4.67 -18.74 9.65
C PRO A 6 -5.82 -17.77 9.93
N ALA A 7 -5.80 -17.24 11.15
CA ALA A 7 -6.77 -16.36 11.73
C ALA A 7 -6.85 -15.03 10.98
N VAL A 8 -7.56 -14.94 9.86
CA VAL A 8 -8.13 -13.67 9.36
C VAL A 8 -9.34 -13.93 8.45
N GLN A 9 -10.46 -14.43 8.96
CA GLN A 9 -11.67 -14.70 8.15
C GLN A 9 -12.57 -13.48 7.91
N ASP A 10 -12.33 -12.34 8.57
CA ASP A 10 -13.24 -11.18 8.51
C ASP A 10 -13.45 -10.58 7.10
N ARG A 11 -12.53 -10.81 6.14
CA ARG A 11 -12.56 -10.16 4.80
C ARG A 11 -12.11 -11.05 3.64
N GLY A 12 -12.37 -12.35 3.76
CA GLY A 12 -12.13 -13.29 2.67
C GLY A 12 -12.47 -14.74 3.03
N GLN A 13 -12.42 -15.59 2.03
CA GLN A 13 -12.82 -16.99 2.12
C GLN A 13 -11.62 -17.90 1.85
N VAL A 14 -11.46 -18.95 2.66
CA VAL A 14 -10.51 -20.01 2.34
C VAL A 14 -11.16 -20.95 1.31
N ILE A 15 -10.47 -21.21 0.22
CA ILE A 15 -10.92 -22.06 -0.88
C ILE A 15 -9.93 -23.19 -1.12
N THR A 16 -10.43 -24.33 -1.57
CA THR A 16 -9.61 -25.46 -2.03
C THR A 16 -9.64 -25.49 -3.55
N THR A 17 -8.47 -25.47 -4.20
CA THR A 17 -8.38 -25.54 -5.66
C THR A 17 -8.63 -26.98 -6.15
N PRO A 18 -8.93 -27.18 -7.44
CA PRO A 18 -9.03 -28.53 -8.02
C PRO A 18 -7.76 -29.38 -7.86
N ALA A 19 -6.60 -28.73 -7.73
CA ALA A 19 -5.31 -29.37 -7.46
C ALA A 19 -5.10 -29.71 -5.97
N GLY A 20 -6.08 -29.45 -5.09
CA GLY A 20 -6.00 -29.72 -3.65
C GLY A 20 -5.27 -28.65 -2.83
N GLU A 21 -4.89 -27.52 -3.43
CA GLU A 21 -4.20 -26.44 -2.73
C GLU A 21 -5.18 -25.58 -1.92
N ILE A 22 -4.76 -25.15 -0.73
CA ILE A 22 -5.55 -24.22 0.10
C ILE A 22 -5.14 -22.79 -0.23
N LYS A 23 -6.06 -22.02 -0.83
CA LYS A 23 -5.89 -20.60 -1.15
C LYS A 23 -6.85 -19.72 -0.35
N TYR A 24 -6.57 -18.42 -0.34
CA TYR A 24 -7.42 -17.40 0.24
C TYR A 24 -7.99 -16.52 -0.88
N ARG A 25 -9.30 -16.35 -0.91
CA ARG A 25 -10.01 -15.46 -1.82
C ARG A 25 -10.41 -14.17 -1.11
N CYS A 26 -9.92 -13.04 -1.57
CA CYS A 26 -10.22 -11.74 -0.98
C CYS A 26 -11.65 -11.27 -1.31
N THR A 27 -12.40 -10.83 -0.30
CA THR A 27 -13.78 -10.30 -0.47
C THR A 27 -13.91 -8.81 -0.16
N ILE A 28 -12.78 -8.10 0.04
CA ILE A 28 -12.80 -6.64 0.24
C ILE A 28 -13.51 -5.97 -0.94
N GLN A 29 -14.49 -5.12 -0.63
CA GLN A 29 -15.17 -4.31 -1.64
C GLN A 29 -14.21 -3.24 -2.19
N LYS A 30 -14.10 -3.19 -3.50
CA LYS A 30 -13.43 -2.11 -4.22
C LYS A 30 -14.34 -0.88 -4.30
N PRO A 31 -13.80 0.31 -4.69
CA PRO A 31 -14.61 1.51 -4.86
C PRO A 31 -15.78 1.36 -5.85
N ASP A 32 -15.67 0.44 -6.81
CA ASP A 32 -16.75 0.09 -7.75
C ASP A 32 -17.84 -0.84 -7.16
N GLY A 33 -17.79 -1.12 -5.85
CA GLY A 33 -18.74 -1.96 -5.13
C GLY A 33 -18.55 -3.46 -5.33
N ARG A 34 -17.72 -3.89 -6.30
CA ARG A 34 -17.43 -5.31 -6.53
C ARG A 34 -16.41 -5.83 -5.53
N PRO A 35 -16.53 -7.10 -5.09
CA PRO A 35 -15.51 -7.73 -4.27
C PRO A 35 -14.21 -7.90 -5.07
N CYS A 36 -13.07 -7.86 -4.37
CA CYS A 36 -11.77 -8.02 -4.98
C CYS A 36 -11.65 -9.31 -5.80
N GLY A 37 -12.05 -10.45 -5.20
CA GLY A 37 -12.14 -11.75 -5.85
C GLY A 37 -10.80 -12.46 -6.09
N THR A 38 -9.67 -11.78 -5.88
CA THR A 38 -8.33 -12.33 -6.11
C THR A 38 -8.01 -13.47 -5.15
N GLU A 39 -7.45 -14.54 -5.72
CA GLU A 39 -6.96 -15.71 -4.98
C GLU A 39 -5.46 -15.55 -4.70
N ILE A 40 -5.06 -15.71 -3.45
CA ILE A 40 -3.68 -15.59 -2.98
C ILE A 40 -3.34 -16.76 -2.05
N SER A 41 -2.05 -16.97 -1.79
CA SER A 41 -1.59 -17.98 -0.84
C SER A 41 -2.23 -17.77 0.53
N ASN A 42 -2.69 -18.85 1.17
CA ASN A 42 -3.29 -18.82 2.50
C ASN A 42 -2.23 -18.68 3.60
N THR A 43 -1.43 -17.62 3.54
CA THR A 43 -0.43 -17.28 4.55
C THR A 43 -0.75 -15.91 5.13
N LYS A 44 -0.45 -15.71 6.43
CA LYS A 44 -0.66 -14.43 7.11
C LYS A 44 0.01 -13.27 6.38
N GLY A 45 1.23 -13.48 5.87
CA GLY A 45 1.99 -12.46 5.13
C GLY A 45 1.31 -12.05 3.83
N SER A 46 0.95 -13.02 2.99
CA SER A 46 0.27 -12.75 1.71
C SER A 46 -1.08 -12.05 1.92
N ILE A 47 -1.88 -12.53 2.89
CA ILE A 47 -3.19 -11.95 3.21
C ILE A 47 -3.04 -10.52 3.72
N SER A 48 -2.12 -10.27 4.66
CA SER A 48 -1.90 -8.93 5.22
C SER A 48 -1.47 -7.93 4.16
N SER A 49 -0.45 -8.27 3.36
CA SER A 49 0.05 -7.40 2.28
C SER A 49 -1.02 -7.11 1.23
N HIS A 50 -1.78 -8.12 0.81
CA HIS A 50 -2.87 -7.92 -0.15
C HIS A 50 -3.96 -7.00 0.39
N ARG A 51 -4.39 -7.20 1.65
CA ARG A 51 -5.39 -6.35 2.30
C ARG A 51 -4.92 -4.90 2.43
N LYS A 52 -3.64 -4.67 2.73
CA LYS A 52 -3.06 -3.34 2.81
C LYS A 52 -3.20 -2.56 1.50
N VAL A 53 -3.19 -3.23 0.35
CA VAL A 53 -3.37 -2.55 -0.95
C VAL A 53 -4.84 -2.37 -1.31
N HIS A 54 -5.68 -3.37 -1.04
CA HIS A 54 -7.07 -3.38 -1.50
C HIS A 54 -8.09 -2.81 -0.52
N ASN A 55 -7.78 -2.67 0.77
CA ASN A 55 -8.69 -2.04 1.73
C ASN A 55 -8.67 -0.52 1.53
N PRO A 56 -9.75 0.11 1.04
CA PRO A 56 -9.78 1.55 0.79
C PRO A 56 -9.55 2.38 2.05
N ASN A 57 -9.90 1.83 3.22
CA ASN A 57 -9.69 2.46 4.52
C ASN A 57 -8.31 2.19 5.12
N SER A 58 -7.40 1.53 4.41
CA SER A 58 -6.04 1.34 4.89
C SER A 58 -5.24 2.65 4.74
N THR A 59 -4.34 2.88 5.68
CA THR A 59 -3.39 4.02 5.59
C THR A 59 -2.62 3.99 4.28
N TYR A 60 -2.25 2.81 3.79
CA TYR A 60 -1.51 2.69 2.53
C TYR A 60 -2.34 3.10 1.31
N SER A 61 -3.60 2.69 1.24
CA SER A 61 -4.50 3.07 0.15
C SER A 61 -4.82 4.56 0.20
N GLN A 62 -5.02 5.13 1.40
CA GLN A 62 -5.19 6.57 1.59
C GLN A 62 -3.93 7.36 1.16
N GLU A 63 -2.74 6.88 1.52
CA GLU A 63 -1.46 7.50 1.11
C GLU A 63 -1.13 7.26 -0.38
N ALA A 64 -1.78 6.30 -1.04
CA ALA A 64 -1.63 6.05 -2.47
C ALA A 64 -2.50 6.97 -3.35
N VAL A 65 -3.48 7.65 -2.77
CA VAL A 65 -4.37 8.58 -3.51
C VAL A 65 -3.52 9.66 -4.17
N LYS A 66 -3.78 9.88 -5.47
CA LYS A 66 -3.10 10.92 -6.24
C LYS A 66 -3.53 12.29 -5.77
N PHE A 67 -2.57 13.22 -5.68
CA PHE A 67 -2.88 14.62 -5.48
C PHE A 67 -3.65 15.19 -6.68
N GLN A 68 -4.48 16.20 -6.45
CA GLN A 68 -5.23 16.86 -7.53
C GLN A 68 -4.29 17.53 -8.54
N GLN A 69 -3.19 18.09 -8.04
CA GLN A 69 -2.06 18.55 -8.86
C GLN A 69 -0.77 17.94 -8.30
N PRO A 70 0.16 17.48 -9.16
CA PRO A 70 1.45 17.02 -8.70
C PRO A 70 2.21 18.14 -7.98
N LEU A 71 2.78 17.82 -6.81
CA LEU A 71 3.64 18.73 -6.07
C LEU A 71 5.07 18.62 -6.60
N VAL A 72 5.85 19.69 -6.54
CA VAL A 72 7.26 19.67 -6.98
C VAL A 72 8.16 19.53 -5.77
N CYS A 73 9.11 18.60 -5.80
CA CYS A 73 10.09 18.44 -4.72
C CYS A 73 10.99 19.67 -4.61
N GLN A 74 11.04 20.27 -3.42
CA GLN A 74 11.79 21.49 -3.13
C GLN A 74 13.12 21.24 -2.37
N GLU A 75 13.52 19.98 -2.18
CA GLU A 75 14.80 19.68 -1.53
C GLU A 75 15.98 20.03 -2.43
N LEU A 76 17.09 20.43 -1.80
CA LEU A 76 18.37 20.59 -2.46
C LEU A 76 19.05 19.22 -2.62
N MET A 77 19.64 19.02 -3.78
CA MET A 77 20.52 17.91 -4.10
C MET A 77 21.94 18.22 -3.56
N GLY A 78 22.82 17.21 -3.57
CA GLY A 78 24.19 17.36 -3.06
C GLY A 78 25.05 18.40 -3.81
N ASP A 79 24.66 18.76 -5.03
CA ASP A 79 25.29 19.79 -5.86
C ASP A 79 24.67 21.19 -5.67
N GLY A 80 23.75 21.35 -4.72
CA GLY A 80 23.07 22.62 -4.44
C GLY A 80 21.95 22.96 -5.42
N THR A 81 21.61 22.08 -6.37
CA THR A 81 20.46 22.27 -7.27
C THR A 81 19.15 21.83 -6.61
N LEU A 82 18.02 22.38 -7.05
CA LEU A 82 16.71 21.89 -6.62
C LEU A 82 16.39 20.55 -7.30
N CYS A 83 15.87 19.61 -6.52
CA CYS A 83 15.51 18.29 -7.02
C CYS A 83 14.45 18.34 -8.14
N GLY A 84 13.40 19.14 -7.97
CA GLY A 84 12.38 19.38 -9.02
C GLY A 84 11.51 18.17 -9.37
N SER A 85 11.65 17.04 -8.69
CA SER A 85 10.89 15.81 -8.98
C SER A 85 9.40 15.98 -8.72
N SER A 86 8.57 15.42 -9.61
CA SER A 86 7.11 15.47 -9.46
C SER A 86 6.62 14.42 -8.44
N LEU A 87 6.02 14.91 -7.35
CA LEU A 87 5.42 14.16 -6.26
C LEU A 87 3.92 14.01 -6.53
N THR A 88 3.48 12.78 -6.79
CA THR A 88 2.11 12.51 -7.28
C THR A 88 1.17 11.97 -6.22
N SER A 89 1.69 11.48 -5.09
CA SER A 89 0.94 10.98 -3.93
C SER A 89 1.85 10.91 -2.71
N LYS A 90 1.28 10.70 -1.51
CA LYS A 90 2.05 10.53 -0.27
C LYS A 90 3.02 9.34 -0.35
N ASN A 91 2.57 8.20 -0.87
CA ASN A 91 3.43 7.02 -1.08
C ASN A 91 4.56 7.30 -2.08
N ASN A 92 4.25 7.96 -3.19
CA ASN A 92 5.26 8.32 -4.18
C ASN A 92 6.32 9.25 -3.57
N MET A 93 5.88 10.23 -2.78
CA MET A 93 6.75 11.15 -2.05
C MET A 93 7.64 10.44 -1.04
N LEU A 94 7.10 9.55 -0.18
CA LEU A 94 7.94 8.82 0.77
C LEU A 94 8.98 7.93 0.08
N ARG A 95 8.60 7.27 -1.02
CA ARG A 95 9.54 6.49 -1.82
C ARG A 95 10.64 7.36 -2.42
N HIS A 96 10.28 8.53 -2.96
CA HIS A 96 11.23 9.48 -3.51
C HIS A 96 12.21 9.98 -2.42
N TYR A 97 11.70 10.46 -1.29
CA TYR A 97 12.52 10.91 -0.17
C TYR A 97 13.41 9.80 0.38
N GLY A 98 12.91 8.57 0.50
CA GLY A 98 13.71 7.43 0.93
C GLY A 98 14.88 7.10 -0.01
N SER A 99 14.70 7.32 -1.32
CA SER A 99 15.70 7.02 -2.34
C SER A 99 16.68 8.16 -2.61
N GLN A 100 16.24 9.42 -2.53
CA GLN A 100 16.98 10.59 -3.04
C GLN A 100 17.43 11.56 -1.94
N HIS A 101 16.73 11.60 -0.80
CA HIS A 101 16.97 12.59 0.25
C HIS A 101 17.23 11.98 1.64
N GLY A 102 17.07 10.67 1.80
CA GLY A 102 17.26 9.96 3.07
C GLY A 102 16.37 10.48 4.19
N HIS A 103 15.10 10.08 4.23
CA HIS A 103 14.24 10.40 5.39
C HIS A 103 14.32 9.33 6.50
N THR A 104 14.39 9.75 7.77
CA THR A 104 14.56 8.87 8.95
C THR A 104 13.23 8.39 9.55
N GLY A 105 12.25 8.04 8.70
CA GLY A 105 10.96 7.50 9.15
C GLY A 105 9.96 8.54 9.70
N GLN A 106 10.32 9.82 9.70
CA GLN A 106 9.41 10.91 10.11
C GLN A 106 8.53 11.37 8.93
N LYS A 107 7.72 10.45 8.39
CA LYS A 107 6.86 10.72 7.23
C LYS A 107 5.95 11.95 7.38
N GLN A 108 5.46 12.19 8.60
CA GLN A 108 4.63 13.36 8.92
C GLN A 108 5.36 14.68 8.68
N LYS A 109 6.66 14.76 8.93
CA LYS A 109 7.45 15.97 8.63
C LYS A 109 7.56 16.20 7.13
N VAL A 110 7.76 15.14 6.35
CA VAL A 110 7.78 15.23 4.89
C VAL A 110 6.44 15.74 4.39
N PHE A 111 5.33 15.20 4.90
CA PHE A 111 3.99 15.63 4.51
C PHE A 111 3.67 17.09 4.90
N ALA A 112 4.05 17.50 6.11
CA ALA A 112 3.85 18.85 6.60
C ALA A 112 4.56 19.92 5.74
N LYS A 113 5.72 19.62 5.17
CA LYS A 113 6.44 20.52 4.24
C LYS A 113 5.59 20.93 3.03
N TYR A 114 4.68 20.07 2.59
CA TYR A 114 3.84 20.30 1.42
C TYR A 114 2.36 20.52 1.77
N GLY A 115 2.01 20.61 3.06
CA GLY A 115 0.64 20.81 3.51
C GLY A 115 -0.33 19.67 3.19
N VAL A 116 0.17 18.43 3.09
CA VAL A 116 -0.64 17.24 2.72
C VAL A 116 -0.89 16.25 3.84
#